data_AF-C7Z0G8-F1
#
_entry.id   AF-C7Z0G8-F1
#
_cell.length_a   1.000
_cell.length_b   1.000
_cell.length_c   1.000
_cell.angle_alpha   90.00
_cell.angle_beta   90.00
_cell.angle_gamma   90.00
#
_symmetry.space_group_name_H-M   'P 1'
#
loop_
_entity.id
_entity.type
_entity.pdbx_description
1 polymer ?
#
loop_
_entity_poly.entity_id
_entity_poly.type
_entity_poly.pdbx_seq_one_letter_code
_entity_poly.pdbx_strand_id
1 'polypeptide(L)'
;LRLELQSAVASRQKLEGQKQENLGVQQEFDRLQDGETIYKLTGPVLLKQDKVEAESTVKGRLDFISSEISRFENQIKETQDKLEKKKTEIIQIQSGAQAAG
;
A
#
# COMPACT_ATOMS: atom_id res chain seq x y z
N LEU A 1 -14.91 12.43 2.10
CA LEU A 1 -14.98 11.66 0.84
C LEU A 1 -13.91 12.02 -0.19
N ARG A 2 -13.93 13.19 -0.87
CA ARG A 2 -12.87 13.49 -1.88
C ARG A 2 -11.45 13.57 -1.29
N LEU A 3 -11.29 14.26 -0.15
CA LEU A 3 -10.00 14.33 0.56
C LEU A 3 -9.57 12.97 1.13
N GLU A 4 -10.53 12.19 1.64
CA GLU A 4 -10.28 10.82 2.11
C GLU A 4 -9.81 9.91 0.97
N LEU A 5 -10.45 9.99 -0.21
CA LEU A 5 -10.05 9.25 -1.40
C LEU A 5 -8.62 9.63 -1.81
N GLN A 6 -8.31 10.93 -1.86
CA GLN A 6 -6.97 11.41 -2.20
C GLN A 6 -5.91 10.90 -1.20
N SER A 7 -6.22 10.92 0.10
CA SER A 7 -5.33 10.43 1.15
C SER A 7 -5.11 8.91 1.07
N ALA A 8 -6.16 8.14 0.79
CA ALA A 8 -6.07 6.68 0.62
C ALA A 8 -5.24 6.31 -0.63
N VAL A 9 -5.46 7.00 -1.76
CA VAL A 9 -4.66 6.82 -2.98
C VAL A 9 -3.19 7.14 -2.75
N ALA A 10 -2.88 8.26 -2.09
CA ALA A 10 -1.50 8.64 -1.78
C ALA A 10 -0.81 7.60 -0.88
N SER A 11 -1.51 7.10 0.14
CA SER A 11 -1.00 6.05 1.02
C SER A 11 -0.72 4.75 0.26
N ARG A 12 -1.65 4.32 -0.61
CA ARG A 12 -1.49 3.14 -1.47
C ARG A 12 -0.30 3.27 -2.41
N GLN A 13 -0.12 4.44 -3.04
CA GLN A 13 1.02 4.70 -3.94
C GLN A 13 2.35 4.66 -3.19
N LYS A 14 2.42 5.21 -1.98
CA LYS A 14 3.61 5.14 -1.13
C LYS A 14 3.97 3.69 -0.79
N LEU A 15 2.98 2.88 -0.42
CA LEU A 15 3.19 1.46 -0.12
C LEU A 15 3.65 0.66 -1.34
N GLU A 16 3.16 1.00 -2.54
CA GLU A 16 3.63 0.38 -3.79
C GLU A 16 5.13 0.61 -3.99
N GLY A 17 5.62 1.84 -3.81
CA GLY A 17 7.06 2.13 -3.89
C GLY A 17 7.88 1.30 -2.90
N GLN A 18 7.42 1.23 -1.64
CA GLN A 18 8.07 0.42 -0.62
C GLN A 18 8.03 -1.08 -0.96
N LYS A 19 6.96 -1.58 -1.56
CA LYS A 19 6.85 -2.96 -2.01
C LYS A 19 7.89 -3.29 -3.06
N GLN A 20 8.07 -2.42 -4.05
CA GLN A 20 9.06 -2.60 -5.12
C GLN A 20 10.49 -2.63 -4.56
N GLU A 21 10.82 -1.75 -3.62
CA GLU A 21 12.12 -1.77 -2.93
C GLU A 21 12.36 -3.09 -2.20
N ASN A 22 11.36 -3.61 -1.47
CA ASN A 22 11.49 -4.87 -0.75
C ASN A 22 11.52 -6.10 -1.68
N LEU A 23 10.83 -6.03 -2.83
CA LEU A 23 10.94 -7.06 -3.88
C LEU A 23 12.35 -7.08 -4.46
N GLY A 24 12.94 -5.92 -4.72
CA GLY A 24 14.33 -5.82 -5.16
C GLY A 24 15.28 -6.46 -4.15
N VAL A 25 15.12 -6.16 -2.85
CA VAL A 25 15.92 -6.78 -1.79
C VAL A 25 15.73 -8.31 -1.77
N GLN A 26 14.50 -8.82 -1.89
CA GLN A 26 14.24 -10.26 -1.96
C GLN A 26 14.96 -10.90 -3.16
N GLN A 27 14.94 -10.25 -4.33
CA GLN A 27 15.65 -10.74 -5.51
C GLN A 27 17.17 -10.77 -5.32
N GLU A 28 17.73 -9.84 -4.55
CA GLU A 28 19.14 -9.89 -4.17
C GLU A 28 19.43 -11.05 -3.21
N PHE A 29 18.55 -11.32 -2.24
CA PHE A 29 18.66 -12.51 -1.38
C PHE A 29 18.67 -13.82 -2.19
N ASP A 30 17.79 -13.93 -3.19
CA ASP A 30 17.71 -15.10 -4.07
C ASP A 30 19.00 -15.31 -4.90
N ARG A 31 19.81 -14.27 -5.07
CA ARG A 31 21.11 -14.30 -5.77
C ARG A 31 22.31 -14.53 -4.85
N LEU A 32 22.12 -14.50 -3.53
CA LEU A 32 23.23 -14.67 -2.58
C LEU A 32 23.79 -16.09 -2.63
N GLN A 33 25.11 -16.19 -2.71
CA GLN A 33 25.84 -17.46 -2.67
C GLN A 33 25.97 -17.99 -1.24
N ASP A 34 26.25 -19.29 -1.12
CA ASP A 34 26.52 -19.91 0.17
C ASP A 34 27.80 -19.32 0.80
N GLY A 35 27.71 -18.98 2.08
CA GLY A 35 28.82 -18.40 2.85
C GLY A 35 28.90 -16.87 2.82
N GLU A 36 28.05 -16.18 2.04
CA GLU A 36 27.97 -14.73 2.09
C GLU A 36 27.44 -14.23 3.45
N THR A 37 28.02 -13.12 3.93
CA THR A 37 27.68 -12.57 5.24
C THR A 37 26.72 -11.40 5.08
N ILE A 38 25.56 -11.49 5.73
CA ILE A 38 24.56 -10.43 5.75
C ILE A 38 24.73 -9.58 6.99
N TYR A 39 24.57 -8.27 6.80
CA TYR A 39 24.56 -7.30 7.90
C TYR A 39 23.31 -6.44 7.84
N LYS A 40 22.76 -6.13 9.02
CA LYS A 40 21.62 -5.25 9.22
C LYS A 40 22.05 -3.96 9.90
N LEU A 41 21.77 -2.83 9.27
CA LEU A 41 21.97 -1.51 9.88
C LEU A 41 20.81 -1.20 10.83
N THR A 42 21.10 -0.99 12.11
CA THR A 42 20.14 -0.58 13.13
C THR A 42 20.67 0.66 13.84
N GLY A 43 20.06 1.82 13.56
CA GLY A 43 20.59 3.11 14.02
C GLY A 43 22.01 3.34 13.48
N PRO A 44 23.00 3.69 14.33
CA PRO A 44 24.38 3.87 13.91
C PRO A 44 25.20 2.56 13.85
N VAL A 45 24.61 1.39 14.12
CA VAL A 45 25.33 0.12 14.27
C VAL A 45 25.00 -0.86 13.16
N LEU A 46 26.02 -1.54 12.64
CA LEU A 46 25.90 -2.63 11.67
C LEU A 46 26.09 -3.98 12.36
N LEU A 47 25.05 -4.82 12.38
CA LEU A 47 25.04 -6.11 13.07
C LEU A 47 25.01 -7.25 12.08
N LYS A 48 25.81 -8.30 12.30
CA LYS A 48 25.73 -9.52 11.50
C LYS A 48 24.38 -10.19 11.74
N GLN A 49 23.68 -10.55 10.67
CA GLN A 49 22.37 -11.19 10.70
C GLN A 49 22.46 -12.57 10.05
N ASP A 50 21.69 -13.53 10.58
CA ASP A 50 21.49 -14.81 9.93
C ASP A 50 20.70 -14.66 8.61
N LYS A 51 21.02 -15.48 7.60
CA LYS A 51 20.39 -15.41 6.27
C LYS A 51 18.89 -15.70 6.34
N VAL A 52 18.51 -16.76 7.06
CA VAL A 52 17.11 -17.19 7.16
C VAL A 52 16.28 -16.13 7.89
N GLU A 53 16.84 -15.53 8.95
CA GLU A 53 16.17 -14.44 9.67
C GLU A 53 16.02 -13.17 8.80
N ALA A 54 17.05 -12.83 8.02
CA ALA A 54 17.00 -11.68 7.13
C ALA A 54 15.94 -11.86 6.03
N GLU A 55 15.91 -13.03 5.38
CA GLU A 55 14.91 -13.39 4.36
C GLU A 55 13.50 -13.40 4.96
N SER A 56 13.31 -14.00 6.13
CA SER A 56 12.03 -14.02 6.83
C SER A 56 11.52 -12.61 7.14
N THR A 57 12.42 -11.70 7.52
CA THR A 57 12.08 -10.29 7.77
C THR A 57 11.59 -9.60 6.49
N VAL A 58 12.28 -9.79 5.37
CA VAL A 58 11.90 -9.19 4.08
C VAL A 58 10.55 -9.75 3.61
N LYS A 59 10.37 -11.06 3.70
CA LYS A 59 9.10 -11.72 3.35
C LYS A 59 7.94 -11.22 4.21
N GLY A 60 8.11 -11.17 5.54
CA GLY A 60 7.07 -10.67 6.44
C GLY A 60 6.70 -9.21 6.16
N ARG A 61 7.68 -8.39 5.75
CA ARG A 61 7.43 -7.01 5.31
C ARG A 61 6.67 -6.94 3.99
N LEU A 62 6.99 -7.79 3.02
CA LEU A 62 6.26 -7.89 1.75
C LEU A 62 4.80 -8.32 1.95
N ASP A 63 4.57 -9.28 2.84
CA ASP A 63 3.23 -9.77 3.19
C ASP A 63 2.42 -8.66 3.86
N PHE A 64 3.00 -7.97 4.84
CA PHE A 64 2.36 -6.84 5.51
C PHE A 64 2.01 -5.72 4.52
N ILE A 65 2.97 -5.26 3.70
CA ILE A 65 2.74 -4.20 2.72
C ILE A 65 1.66 -4.60 1.73
N SER A 66 1.66 -5.85 1.25
CA SER A 66 0.64 -6.35 0.33
C SER A 66 -0.75 -6.35 0.96
N SER A 67 -0.88 -6.75 2.22
CA SER A 67 -2.15 -6.70 2.95
C SER A 67 -2.69 -5.28 3.13
N GLU A 68 -1.81 -4.32 3.43
CA GLU A 68 -2.19 -2.91 3.58
C GLU A 68 -2.56 -2.28 2.24
N ILE A 69 -1.90 -2.65 1.13
CA ILE A 69 -2.32 -2.24 -0.22
C ILE A 69 -3.75 -2.71 -0.50
N SER A 70 -4.06 -3.99 -0.26
CA SER A 70 -5.42 -4.51 -0.47
C SER A 70 -6.46 -3.80 0.40
N ARG A 71 -6.10 -3.46 1.64
CA ARG A 71 -6.97 -2.67 2.53
C ARG A 71 -7.25 -1.28 1.96
N PHE A 72 -6.23 -0.57 1.47
CA PHE A 72 -6.44 0.74 0.86
C PHE A 72 -7.21 0.65 -0.46
N GLU A 73 -7.01 -0.39 -1.27
CA GLU A 73 -7.80 -0.62 -2.48
C GLU A 73 -9.29 -0.80 -2.18
N ASN A 74 -9.62 -1.56 -1.13
CA ASN A 74 -11.01 -1.68 -0.66
C ASN A 74 -11.57 -0.33 -0.19
N GLN A 75 -10.81 0.41 0.62
CA GLN A 75 -11.22 1.74 1.10
C GLN A 75 -11.44 2.73 -0.05
N ILE A 76 -10.57 2.71 -1.08
CA ILE A 76 -10.70 3.53 -2.28
C ILE A 76 -12.00 3.21 -3.00
N LYS A 77 -12.27 1.92 -3.25
CA LYS A 77 -13.49 1.46 -3.91
C LYS A 77 -14.76 1.89 -3.17
N GLU A 78 -14.82 1.63 -1.86
CA GLU A 78 -15.97 2.04 -1.05
C GLU A 78 -16.19 3.56 -1.04
N THR A 79 -15.11 4.34 -1.03
CA THR A 79 -15.19 5.80 -1.04
C THR A 79 -15.66 6.32 -2.40
N GLN A 80 -15.23 5.70 -3.49
CA GLN A 80 -15.71 5.99 -4.85
C GLN A 80 -17.21 5.67 -4.99
N ASP A 81 -17.65 4.51 -4.50
CA ASP A 81 -19.07 4.13 -4.52
C ASP A 81 -19.94 5.13 -3.72
N LYS A 82 -19.46 5.59 -2.56
CA LYS A 82 -20.13 6.64 -1.77
C LYS A 82 -20.20 7.98 -2.51
N LEU A 83 -19.15 8.34 -3.24
CA LEU A 83 -19.11 9.56 -4.04
C LEU A 83 -20.13 9.52 -5.20
N GLU A 84 -20.20 8.41 -5.93
CA GLU A 84 -21.16 8.27 -7.03
C GLU A 84 -22.61 8.26 -6.53
N LYS A 85 -22.91 7.58 -5.42
CA LYS A 85 -24.25 7.64 -4.79
C LYS A 85 -24.67 9.07 -4.46
N LYS A 86 -23.80 9.84 -3.81
CA LYS A 86 -24.08 11.25 -3.48
C LYS A 86 -24.27 12.12 -4.72
N LYS A 87 -23.49 11.86 -5.77
CA LYS A 87 -23.63 12.56 -7.05
C LYS A 87 -24.98 12.27 -7.70
N THR A 88 -25.43 11.01 -7.69
CA THR A 88 -26.78 10.63 -8.18
C THR A 88 -27.89 11.31 -7.37
N GLU A 89 -27.80 11.31 -6.04
CA GLU A 89 -28.76 12.00 -5.16
C GLU A 89 -28.86 13.49 -5.49
N ILE A 90 -27.72 14.17 -5.69
CA ILE A 90 -27.68 15.59 -6.06
C ILE A 90 -28.39 15.82 -7.40
N ILE A 91 -28.12 14.99 -8.41
CA ILE A 91 -28.74 15.11 -9.74
C ILE A 91 -30.26 14.93 -9.63
N GLN A 92 -30.73 13.93 -8.88
CA GLN A 92 -32.17 13.69 -8.68
C GLN A 92 -32.88 14.88 -8.04
N ILE A 93 -32.27 15.49 -7.01
CA ILE A 93 -32.81 16.68 -6.36
C ILE A 93 -32.87 17.86 -7.33
N GLN A 94 -31.81 18.09 -8.12
CA GLN A 94 -31.77 19.18 -9.09
C GLN A 94 -32.80 19.01 -10.20
N SER A 95 -32.95 17.81 -10.75
CA SER A 95 -33.96 17.51 -11.77
C SER A 95 -35.38 17.64 -11.24
N GLY A 96 -35.64 17.19 -10.00
CA GLY A 96 -36.94 17.35 -9.36
C GLY A 96 -37.33 18.81 -9.11
N ALA A 97 -36.36 19.64 -8.70
CA ALA A 97 -36.57 21.08 -8.51
C ALA A 97 -36.84 21.82 -9.84
N GLN A 98 -36.19 21.41 -10.93
CA GLN A 98 -36.42 21.97 -12.27
C GLN A 98 -37.78 21.56 -12.87
N ALA A 99 -38.30 20.38 -12.53
CA ALA A 99 -39.60 19.91 -13.01
C ALA A 99 -40.80 20.51 -12.24
N ALA A 100 -40.54 21.11 -11.07
CA ALA A 100 -41.57 21.70 -10.19
C ALA A 100 -41.72 23.22 -10.33
N GLY A 101 -40.89 23.87 -11.15
CA GLY A 101 -40.98 25.30 -11.49
C GLY A 101 -41.43 25.51 -12.92
#